data_AF-A0A452YCU9-F1
#
_entry.id   AF-A0A452YCU9-F1
#
_cell.length_a   1.000
_cell.length_b   1.000
_cell.length_c   1.000
_cell.angle_alpha   90.00
_cell.angle_beta   90.00
_cell.angle_gamma   90.00
#
_symmetry.space_group_name_H-M   'P 1'
#
loop_
_entity.id
_entity.type
_entity.pdbx_description
1 polymer ?
#
loop_
_entity_poly.entity_id
_entity_poly.type
_entity_poly.pdbx_seq_one_letter_code
_entity_poly.pdbx_strand_id
1 'polypeptide(L)'
;MICAISGEVPDEPVVSKRSGLLFERRLIERYIEDHGKCPVTKEELSMDDIVLVKTNKVVRPRPLQAASIPGLLGIFQNEWDALMLSNFALEQQLHTARQELSHALYQHDAACRVIARLKKERDESRALLALAERQIPASMAGVAPAAVVSNGKRAMEDEIGPDGKKIRPGINPVMIDELTECNTMLSAQRKKRQ
;
A
#
# COMPACT_ATOMS: atom_id res chain seq x y z
N MET A 1 -4.26 -17.38 28.57
CA MET A 1 -3.64 -18.66 28.15
C MET A 1 -4.52 -19.23 27.06
N ILE A 2 -4.12 -19.07 25.80
CA ILE A 2 -4.83 -19.59 24.63
C ILE A 2 -3.91 -20.53 23.86
N CYS A 3 -4.50 -21.57 23.27
CA CYS A 3 -3.83 -22.52 22.41
C CYS A 3 -3.39 -21.81 21.12
N ALA A 4 -2.13 -21.98 20.73
CA ALA A 4 -1.59 -21.36 19.52
C ALA A 4 -2.13 -21.95 18.20
N ILE A 5 -2.85 -23.10 18.25
CA ILE A 5 -3.48 -23.71 17.07
C ILE A 5 -4.96 -23.28 16.97
N SER A 6 -5.75 -23.52 18.01
CA SER A 6 -7.20 -23.25 17.98
C SER A 6 -7.59 -21.82 18.37
N GLY A 7 -6.70 -21.09 19.04
CA GLY A 7 -7.03 -19.79 19.64
C GLY A 7 -7.93 -19.87 20.88
N GLU A 8 -8.34 -21.07 21.29
CA GLU A 8 -9.21 -21.29 22.44
C GLU A 8 -8.41 -21.56 23.72
N VAL A 9 -9.08 -21.48 24.87
CA VAL A 9 -8.48 -21.93 26.15
C VAL A 9 -8.40 -23.45 26.13
N PRO A 10 -7.20 -24.05 26.24
CA PRO A 10 -7.06 -25.50 26.21
C PRO A 10 -7.61 -26.17 27.47
N ASP A 11 -8.21 -27.34 27.29
CA ASP A 11 -8.66 -28.22 28.37
C ASP A 11 -7.48 -28.99 28.97
N GLU A 12 -6.58 -29.47 28.11
CA GLU A 12 -5.32 -30.13 28.49
C GLU A 12 -4.13 -29.32 27.94
N PRO A 13 -3.72 -28.25 28.65
CA PRO A 13 -2.64 -27.39 28.21
C PRO A 13 -1.30 -28.13 28.24
N VAL A 14 -0.61 -28.10 27.12
CA VAL A 14 0.77 -28.57 26.98
C VAL A 14 1.65 -27.46 26.42
N VAL A 15 2.93 -27.46 26.78
CA VAL A 15 3.91 -26.49 26.29
C VAL A 15 5.04 -27.24 25.58
N SER A 16 5.45 -26.72 24.43
CA SER A 16 6.66 -27.20 23.76
C SER A 16 7.90 -26.64 24.48
N LYS A 17 8.85 -27.50 24.84
CA LYS A 17 10.14 -27.09 25.43
C LYS A 17 10.96 -26.19 24.51
N ARG A 18 10.79 -26.32 23.19
CA ARG A 18 11.57 -25.58 22.19
C ARG A 18 10.98 -24.20 21.92
N SER A 19 9.70 -24.14 21.55
CA SER A 19 9.06 -22.87 21.19
C SER A 19 8.51 -22.10 22.38
N GLY A 20 8.30 -22.76 23.54
CA GLY A 20 7.66 -22.16 24.71
C GLY A 20 6.18 -21.83 24.52
N LEU A 21 5.58 -22.25 23.41
CA LEU A 21 4.18 -21.98 23.07
C LEU A 21 3.25 -22.99 23.76
N LEU A 22 2.06 -22.51 24.10
CA LEU A 22 0.98 -23.28 24.73
C LEU A 22 0.06 -23.87 23.66
N PHE A 23 -0.25 -25.15 23.79
CA PHE A 23 -1.09 -25.91 22.88
C PHE A 23 -2.12 -26.74 23.65
N GLU A 24 -3.18 -27.14 22.95
CA GLU A 24 -4.07 -28.22 23.36
C GLU A 24 -3.43 -29.56 23.02
N ARG A 25 -3.34 -30.48 24.00
CA ARG A 25 -2.64 -31.77 23.84
C ARG A 25 -3.06 -32.51 22.57
N ARG A 26 -4.36 -32.71 22.39
CA ARG A 26 -4.92 -33.45 21.23
C ARG A 26 -4.51 -32.85 19.89
N LEU A 27 -4.39 -31.53 19.80
CA LEU A 27 -4.10 -30.85 18.54
C LEU A 27 -2.63 -30.92 18.19
N ILE A 28 -1.74 -30.71 19.17
CA ILE A 28 -0.31 -30.72 18.92
C ILE A 28 0.23 -32.14 18.70
N GLU A 29 -0.29 -33.13 19.41
CA GLU A 29 0.09 -34.54 19.22
C GLU A 29 -0.21 -34.98 17.78
N ARG A 30 -1.45 -34.76 17.30
CA ARG A 30 -1.82 -35.06 15.91
C ARG A 30 -0.93 -34.33 14.90
N TYR A 31 -0.65 -33.05 15.13
CA TYR A 31 0.20 -32.29 14.21
C TYR A 31 1.64 -32.83 14.15
N ILE A 32 2.18 -33.28 15.29
CA ILE A 32 3.52 -33.90 15.35
C ILE A 32 3.54 -35.26 14.67
N GLU A 33 2.48 -36.07 14.80
CA GLU A 33 2.35 -37.34 14.08
C GLU A 33 2.37 -37.13 12.57
N ASP A 34 1.66 -36.11 12.08
CA ASP A 34 1.52 -35.85 10.64
C ASP A 34 2.75 -35.14 10.03
N HIS A 35 3.40 -34.25 10.78
CA HIS A 35 4.42 -33.34 10.23
C HIS A 35 5.78 -33.38 10.92
N GLY A 36 5.90 -33.91 12.14
CA GLY A 36 7.15 -33.96 12.93
C GLY A 36 7.75 -32.59 13.27
N LYS A 37 6.95 -31.52 13.19
CA LYS A 37 7.39 -30.13 13.34
C LYS A 37 6.43 -29.30 14.17
N CYS A 38 6.89 -28.16 14.67
CA CYS A 38 6.04 -27.19 15.36
C CYS A 38 5.16 -26.42 14.36
N PRO A 39 3.84 -26.27 14.59
CA PRO A 39 2.93 -25.60 13.67
C PRO A 39 3.19 -24.10 13.49
N VAL A 40 3.86 -23.46 14.46
CA VAL A 40 4.12 -22.00 14.45
C VAL A 40 5.56 -21.70 14.01
N THR A 41 6.55 -22.30 14.66
CA THR A 41 7.97 -22.02 14.38
C THR A 41 8.53 -22.84 13.21
N LYS A 42 7.85 -23.93 12.82
CA LYS A 42 8.29 -24.88 11.78
C LYS A 42 9.58 -25.63 12.10
N GLU A 43 10.05 -25.56 13.35
CA GLU A 43 11.20 -26.32 13.86
C GLU A 43 10.81 -27.78 14.12
N GLU A 44 11.80 -28.68 14.12
CA GLU A 44 11.58 -30.09 14.47
C GLU A 44 11.10 -30.22 15.92
N LEU A 45 10.02 -30.98 16.10
CA LEU A 45 9.38 -31.16 17.39
C LEU A 45 8.91 -32.61 17.53
N SER A 46 9.33 -33.27 18.60
CA SER A 46 8.92 -34.64 18.93
C SER A 46 7.92 -34.66 20.09
N MET A 47 7.29 -35.82 20.31
CA MET A 47 6.35 -36.02 21.43
C MET A 47 7.00 -35.82 22.80
N ASP A 48 8.26 -36.22 22.95
CA ASP A 48 9.01 -36.12 24.21
C ASP A 48 9.35 -34.65 24.58
N ASP A 49 9.29 -33.75 23.60
CA ASP A 49 9.53 -32.32 23.77
C ASP A 49 8.28 -31.58 24.29
N ILE A 50 7.15 -32.27 24.47
CA ILE A 50 5.90 -31.71 24.97
C ILE A 50 5.79 -31.92 26.48
N VAL A 51 5.43 -30.89 27.23
CA VAL A 51 5.24 -30.95 28.69
C VAL A 51 3.83 -30.55 29.07
N LEU A 52 3.14 -31.40 29.82
CA LEU A 52 1.83 -31.09 30.39
C LEU A 52 1.94 -30.01 31.46
N VAL A 53 1.13 -28.96 31.33
CA VAL A 53 1.02 -27.90 32.32
C VAL A 53 -0.18 -28.19 33.21
N LYS A 54 0.05 -28.32 34.52
CA LYS A 54 -1.05 -28.43 35.48
C LYS A 54 -1.65 -27.05 35.71
N THR A 55 -2.90 -26.86 35.30
CA THR A 55 -3.67 -25.64 35.53
C THR A 55 -4.95 -25.97 36.32
N ASN A 56 -5.50 -24.96 36.99
CA ASN A 56 -6.83 -25.08 37.57
C ASN A 56 -7.85 -25.13 36.44
N LYS A 57 -8.71 -26.15 36.43
CA LYS A 57 -9.76 -26.31 35.42
C LYS A 57 -10.76 -25.17 35.52
N VAL A 58 -10.75 -24.28 34.52
CA VAL A 58 -11.78 -23.24 34.36
C VAL A 58 -12.95 -23.87 33.62
N VAL A 59 -13.93 -24.38 34.37
CA VAL A 59 -15.13 -24.99 33.80
C VAL A 59 -16.10 -23.90 33.38
N ARG A 60 -16.43 -23.82 32.09
CA ARG A 60 -17.51 -22.95 31.62
C ARG A 60 -18.85 -23.52 32.10
N PRO A 61 -19.75 -22.70 32.68
CA PRO A 61 -21.07 -23.17 33.09
C PRO A 61 -21.81 -23.80 31.90
N ARG A 62 -22.38 -24.99 32.10
CA ARG A 62 -23.15 -25.67 31.06
C ARG A 62 -24.41 -24.84 30.75
N PRO A 63 -24.67 -24.50 29.47
CA PRO A 63 -25.93 -23.86 29.08
C PRO A 63 -27.13 -24.78 29.36
N LEU A 64 -28.26 -24.23 29.78
CA LEU A 64 -29.47 -25.00 30.08
C LEU A 64 -29.97 -25.81 28.87
N GLN A 65 -29.74 -25.31 27.65
CA GLN A 65 -30.06 -26.00 26.40
C GLN A 65 -29.20 -27.26 26.17
N ALA A 66 -28.02 -27.36 26.79
CA ALA A 66 -27.16 -28.55 26.73
C ALA A 66 -27.54 -29.63 27.77
N ALA A 67 -28.74 -29.55 28.37
CA ALA A 67 -29.26 -30.53 29.31
C ALA A 67 -30.20 -31.57 28.68
N SER A 68 -30.60 -31.41 27.41
CA SER A 68 -31.46 -32.34 26.69
C SER A 68 -30.86 -32.75 25.35
N ILE A 69 -31.18 -33.96 24.87
CA ILE A 69 -30.69 -34.45 23.56
C ILE A 69 -31.12 -33.52 22.41
N PRO A 70 -32.39 -33.05 22.33
CA PRO A 70 -32.78 -32.11 21.28
C PRO A 70 -32.00 -30.79 21.35
N GLY A 71 -31.72 -30.28 22.55
CA GLY A 71 -30.96 -29.05 22.71
C GLY A 71 -29.48 -29.20 22.35
N LEU A 72 -28.87 -30.36 22.61
CA LEU A 72 -27.50 -30.67 22.18
C LEU A 72 -27.39 -30.75 20.64
N LEU A 73 -28.35 -31.38 19.97
CA LEU A 73 -28.41 -31.42 18.51
C LEU A 73 -28.55 -30.01 17.91
N GLY A 74 -29.38 -29.15 18.52
CA GLY A 74 -29.50 -27.75 18.13
C GLY A 74 -28.19 -26.98 18.26
N ILE A 75 -27.44 -27.20 19.35
CA ILE A 75 -26.11 -26.59 19.52
C ILE A 75 -25.14 -27.09 18.45
N PHE A 76 -25.07 -28.40 18.18
CA PHE A 76 -24.19 -28.94 17.15
C PHE A 76 -24.51 -28.42 15.75
N GLN A 77 -25.81 -28.27 15.43
CA GLN A 77 -26.21 -27.66 14.17
C GLN A 77 -25.73 -26.21 14.07
N ASN A 78 -25.94 -25.41 15.11
CA ASN A 78 -25.50 -24.01 15.14
C ASN A 78 -23.98 -23.87 15.00
N GLU A 79 -23.20 -24.70 15.70
CA GLU A 79 -21.72 -24.70 15.61
C GLU A 79 -21.26 -25.12 14.22
N TRP A 80 -21.91 -26.11 13.61
CA TRP A 80 -21.58 -26.56 12.26
C TRP A 80 -21.92 -25.51 11.20
N ASP A 81 -23.09 -24.88 11.31
CA ASP A 81 -23.50 -23.78 10.42
C ASP A 81 -22.53 -22.59 10.55
N ALA A 82 -22.14 -22.23 11.78
CA ALA A 82 -21.15 -21.19 12.04
C ALA A 82 -19.78 -21.53 11.42
N LEU A 83 -19.31 -22.78 11.58
CA LEU A 83 -18.07 -23.26 10.97
C LEU A 83 -18.15 -23.15 9.44
N MET A 84 -19.22 -23.64 8.82
CA MET A 84 -19.39 -23.61 7.36
C MET A 84 -19.41 -22.20 6.80
N LEU A 85 -20.15 -21.28 7.44
CA LEU A 85 -20.17 -19.87 7.05
C LEU A 85 -18.80 -19.21 7.23
N SER A 86 -18.09 -19.52 8.31
CA SER A 86 -16.74 -18.98 8.55
C SER A 86 -15.73 -19.48 7.53
N ASN A 87 -15.79 -20.76 7.13
CA ASN A 87 -14.90 -21.33 6.14
C ASN A 87 -15.17 -20.73 4.76
N PHE A 88 -16.45 -20.60 4.37
CA PHE A 88 -16.81 -19.95 3.12
C PHE A 88 -16.32 -18.49 3.06
N ALA A 89 -16.49 -17.73 4.14
CA ALA A 89 -15.99 -16.35 4.22
C ALA A 89 -14.47 -16.28 4.14
N LEU A 90 -13.75 -17.21 4.79
CA LEU A 90 -12.29 -17.30 4.74
C LEU A 90 -11.80 -17.63 3.32
N GLU A 91 -12.43 -18.59 2.65
CA GLU A 91 -12.13 -18.93 1.25
C GLU A 91 -12.36 -17.73 0.33
N GLN A 92 -13.48 -17.03 0.49
CA GLN A 92 -13.79 -15.82 -0.26
C GLN A 92 -12.71 -14.74 -0.04
N GLN A 93 -12.34 -14.46 1.21
CA GLN A 93 -11.29 -13.49 1.55
C GLN A 93 -9.94 -13.89 0.95
N LEU A 94 -9.60 -15.17 0.98
CA LEU A 94 -8.37 -15.70 0.38
C LEU A 94 -8.36 -15.48 -1.14
N HIS A 95 -9.46 -15.74 -1.82
CA HIS A 95 -9.59 -15.48 -3.27
C HIS A 95 -9.47 -13.98 -3.59
N THR A 96 -10.15 -13.12 -2.84
CA THR A 96 -10.05 -11.66 -3.00
C THR A 96 -8.62 -11.17 -2.78
N ALA A 97 -7.97 -11.58 -1.69
CA ALA A 97 -6.60 -11.19 -1.37
C ALA A 97 -5.61 -11.64 -2.47
N ARG A 98 -5.80 -12.82 -3.07
CA ARG A 98 -4.98 -13.27 -4.22
C ARG A 98 -5.16 -12.39 -5.44
N GLN A 99 -6.39 -11.96 -5.73
CA GLN A 99 -6.66 -11.06 -6.85
C GLN A 99 -6.07 -9.67 -6.63
N GLU A 100 -6.23 -9.12 -5.42
CA GLU A 100 -5.65 -7.83 -5.02
C GLU A 100 -4.12 -7.85 -5.09
N LEU A 101 -3.49 -8.91 -4.58
CA LEU A 101 -2.04 -9.11 -4.66
C LEU A 101 -1.58 -9.15 -6.12
N SER A 102 -2.27 -9.91 -6.98
CA SER A 102 -1.93 -10.00 -8.40
C SER A 102 -1.98 -8.63 -9.07
N HIS A 103 -3.04 -7.87 -8.81
CA HIS A 103 -3.20 -6.51 -9.32
C HIS A 103 -2.11 -5.57 -8.80
N ALA A 104 -1.77 -5.63 -7.51
CA ALA A 104 -0.70 -4.85 -6.91
C ALA A 104 0.68 -5.16 -7.55
N LEU A 105 0.97 -6.43 -7.84
CA LEU A 105 2.21 -6.83 -8.53
C LEU A 105 2.28 -6.30 -9.97
N TYR A 106 1.17 -6.32 -10.71
CA TYR A 106 1.11 -5.72 -12.05
C TYR A 106 1.35 -4.20 -12.00
N GLN A 107 0.73 -3.50 -11.05
CA GLN A 107 0.96 -2.07 -10.85
C GLN A 107 2.40 -1.77 -10.45
N HIS A 108 3.01 -2.61 -9.60
CA HIS A 108 4.41 -2.48 -9.21
C HIS A 108 5.35 -2.59 -10.42
N ASP A 109 5.19 -3.60 -11.30
CA ASP A 109 6.01 -3.72 -12.51
C ASP A 109 5.83 -2.51 -13.45
N ALA A 110 4.58 -2.06 -13.65
CA ALA A 110 4.29 -0.87 -14.43
C ALA A 110 4.98 0.39 -13.86
N ALA A 111 4.92 0.59 -12.55
CA ALA A 111 5.60 1.67 -11.86
C ALA A 111 7.13 1.59 -12.02
N CYS A 112 7.71 0.39 -11.91
CA CYS A 112 9.14 0.18 -12.14
C CYS A 112 9.56 0.60 -13.56
N ARG A 113 8.76 0.31 -14.58
CA ARG A 113 9.02 0.74 -15.98
C ARG A 113 8.97 2.26 -16.13
N VAL A 114 8.01 2.91 -15.48
CA VAL A 114 7.91 4.38 -15.48
C VAL A 114 9.13 5.00 -14.79
N ILE A 115 9.53 4.47 -13.63
CA ILE A 115 10.72 4.94 -12.90
C ILE A 115 11.98 4.77 -13.76
N ALA A 116 12.14 3.64 -14.44
CA ALA A 116 13.29 3.42 -15.32
C ALA A 116 13.35 4.43 -16.47
N ARG A 117 12.20 4.73 -17.10
CA ARG A 117 12.09 5.74 -18.15
C ARG A 117 12.43 7.14 -17.63
N LEU A 118 11.80 7.55 -16.54
CA LEU A 118 12.04 8.86 -15.91
C LEU A 118 13.50 9.00 -15.44
N LYS A 119 14.11 7.92 -14.94
CA LYS A 119 15.53 7.92 -14.58
C LYS A 119 16.41 8.24 -15.79
N LYS A 120 16.15 7.59 -16.93
CA LYS A 120 16.87 7.83 -18.18
C LYS A 120 16.69 9.28 -18.67
N GLU A 121 15.46 9.77 -18.75
CA GLU A 121 15.17 11.16 -19.17
C GLU A 121 15.83 12.20 -18.26
N ARG A 122 15.84 11.95 -16.94
CA ARG A 122 16.53 12.78 -15.96
C ARG A 122 18.04 12.78 -16.14
N ASP A 123 18.63 11.61 -16.42
CA ASP A 123 20.07 11.48 -16.65
C ASP A 123 20.51 12.17 -17.95
N GLU A 124 19.72 12.03 -19.02
CA GLU A 124 19.93 12.76 -20.29
C GLU A 124 19.84 14.27 -20.09
N SER A 125 18.82 14.75 -19.38
CA SER A 125 18.64 16.19 -19.10
C SER A 125 19.81 16.76 -18.28
N ARG A 126 20.29 16.03 -17.26
CA ARG A 126 21.45 16.44 -16.47
C ARG A 126 22.74 16.46 -17.29
N ALA A 127 22.93 15.50 -18.19
CA ALA A 127 24.08 15.48 -19.08
C ALA A 127 24.08 16.70 -20.03
N LEU A 128 22.93 17.05 -20.61
CA LEU A 128 22.78 18.25 -21.44
C LEU A 128 23.06 19.54 -20.66
N LEU A 129 22.56 19.66 -19.42
CA LEU A 129 22.86 20.81 -18.55
C LEU A 129 24.35 20.92 -18.26
N ALA A 130 25.02 19.80 -17.92
CA ALA A 130 26.46 19.81 -17.67
C ALA A 130 27.28 20.20 -18.92
N LEU A 131 26.82 19.83 -20.13
CA LEU A 131 27.43 20.28 -21.38
C LEU A 131 27.19 21.78 -21.61
N ALA A 132 25.98 22.28 -21.38
CA ALA A 132 25.64 23.68 -21.51
C ALA A 132 26.44 24.56 -20.53
N GLU A 133 26.55 24.15 -19.25
CA GLU A 133 27.37 24.85 -18.25
C GLU A 133 28.86 24.91 -18.64
N ARG A 134 29.41 23.84 -19.25
CA ARG A 134 30.77 23.85 -19.79
C ARG A 134 30.93 24.74 -21.02
N GLN A 135 29.87 24.92 -21.79
CA GLN A 135 29.82 25.80 -22.96
C GLN A 135 29.47 27.25 -22.61
N ILE A 136 29.17 27.58 -21.35
CA ILE A 136 29.16 28.94 -20.85
C ILE A 136 30.63 29.27 -20.53
N PRO A 137 31.40 29.90 -21.44
CA PRO A 137 32.67 30.47 -21.05
C PRO A 137 32.44 31.47 -19.92
N ALA A 138 33.49 31.74 -19.16
CA ALA A 138 33.58 32.82 -18.18
C ALA A 138 33.42 34.23 -18.81
N SER A 139 32.41 34.44 -19.65
CA SER A 139 32.06 35.70 -20.31
C SER A 139 30.95 36.46 -19.56
N MET A 140 30.82 36.22 -18.25
CA MET A 140 30.01 37.03 -17.33
C MET A 140 30.85 37.47 -16.10
N ALA A 141 32.14 37.75 -16.31
CA ALA A 141 32.87 38.67 -15.45
C ALA A 141 32.82 40.07 -16.09
N GLY A 142 31.83 40.87 -15.69
CA GLY A 142 31.49 42.19 -16.25
C GLY A 142 30.45 42.05 -17.35
N VAL A 143 29.28 42.71 -17.35
CA VAL A 143 28.97 44.08 -16.95
C VAL A 143 27.45 44.15 -16.66
N ALA A 144 27.04 44.84 -15.59
CA ALA A 144 25.67 45.34 -15.40
C ALA A 144 25.61 46.82 -15.87
N PRO A 145 24.44 47.43 -16.22
CA PRO A 145 23.08 47.00 -15.93
C PRO A 145 22.05 47.12 -17.09
N ALA A 146 20.91 46.44 -16.88
CA ALA A 146 19.54 46.81 -17.27
C ALA A 146 19.29 47.39 -18.68
N ALA A 147 19.00 46.51 -19.65
CA ALA A 147 18.15 46.86 -20.79
C ALA A 147 16.71 46.42 -20.49
N VAL A 148 15.82 47.41 -20.38
CA VAL A 148 14.37 47.23 -20.32
C VAL A 148 13.91 46.68 -21.67
N VAL A 149 13.61 45.38 -21.74
CA VAL A 149 12.99 44.78 -22.92
C VAL A 149 11.47 44.96 -22.77
N SER A 150 10.91 45.96 -23.47
CA SER A 150 9.45 46.08 -23.60
C SER A 150 8.93 44.90 -24.43
N ASN A 151 8.05 44.11 -23.84
CA ASN A 151 7.52 42.91 -24.47
C ASN A 151 6.53 43.27 -25.61
N GLY A 152 6.96 43.05 -26.85
CA GLY A 152 6.16 42.66 -28.03
C GLY A 152 4.89 43.45 -28.35
N LYS A 153 5.01 44.48 -29.20
CA LYS A 153 3.93 44.93 -30.08
C LYS A 153 3.82 43.93 -31.24
N ARG A 154 2.85 43.01 -31.21
CA ARG A 154 2.59 42.11 -32.34
C ARG A 154 1.82 42.84 -33.43
N ALA A 155 2.35 42.72 -34.64
CA ALA A 155 1.77 43.25 -35.87
C ALA A 155 0.36 42.69 -36.08
N MET A 156 -0.50 43.58 -36.58
CA MET A 156 -1.80 43.28 -37.16
C MET A 156 -1.54 42.67 -38.53
N GLU A 157 -1.86 41.39 -38.70
CA GLU A 157 -1.95 40.74 -40.01
C GLU A 157 -3.34 40.11 -40.10
N ASP A 158 -4.24 40.83 -40.76
CA ASP A 158 -5.46 40.29 -41.35
C ASP A 158 -5.06 39.53 -42.63
N GLU A 159 -5.08 38.20 -42.61
CA GLU A 159 -5.16 37.41 -43.85
C GLU A 159 -6.14 36.25 -43.70
N ILE A 160 -7.16 36.28 -44.56
CA ILE A 160 -8.17 35.25 -44.76
C ILE A 160 -7.59 34.22 -45.73
N GLY A 161 -7.51 32.95 -45.31
CA GLY A 161 -7.13 31.80 -46.13
C GLY A 161 -8.23 30.71 -46.16
N PRO A 162 -8.49 30.07 -47.31
CA PRO A 162 -9.66 29.21 -47.51
C PRO A 162 -9.33 27.76 -47.15
N ASP A 163 -9.64 27.30 -45.94
CA ASP A 163 -9.91 25.87 -45.65
C ASP A 163 -10.38 25.68 -44.21
N GLY A 164 -11.64 25.26 -44.04
CA GLY A 164 -12.37 25.24 -42.77
C GLY A 164 -11.88 24.23 -41.72
N LYS A 165 -10.83 24.56 -40.98
CA LYS A 165 -10.46 23.88 -39.71
C LYS A 165 -10.26 24.91 -38.60
N LYS A 166 -10.96 24.71 -37.48
CA LYS A 166 -11.05 25.63 -36.32
C LYS A 166 -9.65 25.91 -35.73
N ILE A 167 -9.16 27.12 -35.96
CA ILE A 167 -7.96 27.68 -35.33
C ILE A 167 -8.26 27.80 -33.83
N ARG A 168 -7.38 27.22 -33.00
CA ARG A 168 -7.44 27.31 -31.54
C ARG A 168 -7.45 28.79 -31.17
N PRO A 169 -8.41 29.28 -30.36
CA PRO A 169 -8.36 30.66 -29.91
C PRO A 169 -7.06 30.80 -29.11
N GLY A 170 -6.20 31.71 -29.56
CA GLY A 170 -5.11 32.20 -28.72
C GLY A 170 -5.67 32.69 -27.38
N ILE A 171 -4.77 32.83 -26.40
CA ILE A 171 -5.08 33.23 -25.02
C ILE A 171 -6.16 34.33 -25.02
N ASN A 172 -7.28 34.03 -24.35
CA ASN A 172 -8.44 34.92 -24.26
C ASN A 172 -8.01 36.27 -23.64
N PRO A 173 -8.48 37.43 -24.13
CA PRO A 173 -8.14 38.75 -23.57
C PRO A 173 -8.30 38.83 -22.05
N VAL A 174 -9.32 38.16 -21.48
CA VAL A 174 -9.53 38.10 -20.03
C VAL A 174 -8.34 37.49 -19.29
N MET A 175 -7.73 36.44 -19.86
CA MET A 175 -6.56 35.80 -19.25
C MET A 175 -5.32 36.69 -19.35
N ILE A 176 -5.20 37.50 -20.40
CA ILE A 176 -4.10 38.47 -20.53
C ILE A 176 -4.21 39.53 -19.44
N ASP A 177 -5.42 40.03 -19.19
CA ASP A 177 -5.68 41.01 -18.13
C ASP A 177 -5.33 40.43 -16.75
N GLU A 178 -5.76 39.20 -16.44
CA GLU A 178 -5.40 38.51 -15.19
C GLU A 178 -3.89 38.30 -15.03
N LEU A 179 -3.20 37.90 -16.10
CA LEU A 179 -1.74 37.71 -16.11
C LEU A 179 -0.99 39.04 -15.91
N THR A 180 -1.48 40.13 -16.51
CA THR A 180 -0.91 41.47 -16.32
C THR A 180 -1.14 41.99 -14.90
N GLU A 181 -2.34 41.80 -14.34
CA GLU A 181 -2.66 42.19 -12.97
C GLU A 181 -1.81 41.43 -11.94
N CYS A 182 -1.68 40.11 -12.08
CA CYS A 182 -0.80 39.30 -11.22
C CYS A 182 0.66 39.74 -11.30
N ASN A 183 1.16 40.09 -12.49
CA ASN A 183 2.52 40.60 -12.65
C ASN A 183 2.71 41.96 -11.94
N THR A 184 1.75 42.87 -12.05
CA THR A 184 1.82 44.17 -11.34
C THR A 184 1.85 43.99 -9.82
N MET A 185 1.03 43.08 -9.27
CA MET A 185 1.04 42.76 -7.84
C MET A 185 2.38 42.19 -7.36
N LEU A 186 2.93 41.22 -8.07
CA LEU A 186 4.21 40.59 -7.71
C LEU A 186 5.38 41.58 -7.83
N SER A 187 5.35 42.45 -8.85
CA SER A 187 6.35 43.49 -9.05
C SER A 187 6.29 44.58 -7.96
N ALA A 188 5.09 44.93 -7.49
CA ALA A 188 4.91 45.86 -6.37
C ALA A 188 5.44 45.27 -5.05
N GLN A 189 5.20 43.98 -4.78
CA GLN A 189 5.76 43.31 -3.60
C GLN A 189 7.28 43.22 -3.62
N ARG A 190 7.90 43.02 -4.79
CA ARG A 190 9.36 43.02 -4.93
C ARG A 190 9.99 44.38 -4.60
N LYS A 191 9.37 45.48 -5.02
CA LYS A 191 9.84 46.85 -4.71
C LYS A 191 9.71 47.23 -3.23
N LYS A 192 8.86 46.54 -2.46
CA LYS A 192 8.65 46.81 -1.03
C LYS A 192 9.65 46.11 -0.11
N ARG A 193 10.46 45.18 -0.63
CA ARG A 193 11.52 44.44 0.11
C ARG A 193 12.94 44.99 -0.10
N GLN A 194 13.12 45.95 -1.01
CA GLN A 194 14.33 46.76 -1.13
C GLN A 194 14.10 48.11 -0.47
#